data_AF-A0A7V8NSW5-F1
#
_entry.id   AF-A0A7V8NSW5-F1
#
_cell.length_a   1.000
_cell.length_b   1.000
_cell.length_c   1.000
_cell.angle_alpha   90.00
_cell.angle_beta   90.00
_cell.angle_gamma   90.00
#
_symmetry.space_group_name_H-M   'P 1'
#
loop_
_entity.id
_entity.type
_entity.pdbx_description
1 polymer ?
#
loop_
_entity_poly.entity_id
_entity_poly.type
_entity_poly.pdbx_seq_one_letter_code
_entity_poly.pdbx_strand_id
1 'polypeptide(L)'
;VQYYGWAIENRAALMPSREQVERATATVEDLRARHHGRIVIDAVVPDYYARYPKPCVGGWGRRSLNVTPAGKVLPCHAAESIPGLEFWNVREHALADIWANSPAFNAFRGSAWMKEPCASCPRRELDFGGCRCQAFALTGDAAATDPVCHLAPDHARVAELAALRSDAPYVYRRMQAAHRAGVLDGNQALSTRPRS
;
A
#
# COMPACT_ATOMS: atom_id res chain seq x y z
N VAL A 1 1.99 9.04 -5.93
CA VAL A 1 2.46 7.64 -5.91
C VAL A 1 3.01 7.37 -4.55
N GLN A 2 2.49 6.32 -3.92
CA GLN A 2 2.87 5.88 -2.60
C GLN A 2 3.91 4.76 -2.74
N TYR A 3 4.96 4.80 -1.93
CA TYR A 3 6.08 3.86 -2.01
C TYR A 3 6.02 2.72 -0.98
N TYR A 4 4.92 2.59 -0.24
CA TYR A 4 4.70 1.42 0.62
C TYR A 4 4.49 0.15 -0.23
N GLY A 5 4.88 -1.01 0.29
CA GLY A 5 4.77 -2.29 -0.41
C GLY A 5 6.02 -2.62 -1.26
N TRP A 6 5.88 -2.76 -2.57
CA TRP A 6 6.92 -3.37 -3.42
C TRP A 6 8.17 -2.50 -3.61
N ALA A 7 8.01 -1.19 -3.58
CA ALA A 7 9.10 -0.24 -3.79
C ALA A 7 9.76 0.24 -2.49
N ILE A 8 9.32 -0.24 -1.32
CA ILE A 8 9.71 0.35 -0.03
C ILE A 8 11.21 0.23 0.25
N GLU A 9 11.80 -0.94 -0.05
CA GLU A 9 13.24 -1.22 0.13
C GLU A 9 14.12 -0.27 -0.70
N ASN A 10 13.66 0.07 -1.89
CA ASN A 10 14.38 0.93 -2.83
C ASN A 10 13.88 2.38 -2.81
N ARG A 11 13.06 2.78 -1.83
CA ARG A 11 12.39 4.09 -1.82
C ARG A 11 13.38 5.25 -1.96
N ALA A 12 14.48 5.22 -1.21
CA ALA A 12 15.49 6.28 -1.23
C ALA A 12 16.17 6.44 -2.60
N ALA A 13 16.19 5.38 -3.41
CA ALA A 13 16.78 5.40 -4.76
C ALA A 13 15.72 5.66 -5.86
N LEU A 14 14.44 5.34 -5.60
CA LEU A 14 13.35 5.45 -6.56
C LEU A 14 12.49 6.71 -6.42
N MET A 15 12.57 7.42 -5.30
CA MET A 15 11.81 8.65 -5.11
C MET A 15 12.42 9.79 -5.93
N PRO A 16 11.65 10.45 -6.82
CA PRO A 16 12.16 11.59 -7.57
C PRO A 16 12.36 12.80 -6.64
N SER A 17 13.31 13.67 -6.98
CA SER A 17 13.44 14.97 -6.31
C SER A 17 12.27 15.90 -6.65
N ARG A 18 12.11 16.95 -5.85
CA ARG A 18 11.11 18.00 -6.08
C ARG A 18 11.26 18.61 -7.48
N GLU A 19 12.48 18.95 -7.87
CA GLU A 19 12.79 19.50 -9.19
C GLU A 19 12.43 18.51 -10.32
N GLN A 20 12.69 17.21 -10.14
CA GLN A 20 12.30 16.19 -11.12
C GLN A 20 10.77 16.12 -11.27
N VAL A 21 10.02 16.22 -10.16
CA VAL A 21 8.55 16.24 -10.19
C VAL A 21 8.01 17.50 -10.86
N GLU A 22 8.58 18.67 -10.57
CA GLU A 22 8.18 19.94 -11.18
C GLU A 22 8.41 19.93 -12.69
N ARG A 23 9.60 19.49 -13.15
CA ARG A 23 9.90 19.34 -14.57
C ARG A 23 8.96 18.33 -15.25
N ALA A 24 8.73 17.17 -14.62
CA ALA A 24 7.82 16.17 -15.17
C ALA A 24 6.38 16.69 -15.27
N THR A 25 5.92 17.46 -14.28
CA THR A 25 4.58 18.06 -14.28
C THR A 25 4.43 19.05 -15.45
N ALA A 26 5.40 19.95 -15.64
CA ALA A 26 5.40 20.89 -16.77
C ALA A 26 5.36 20.17 -18.13
N THR A 27 6.17 19.11 -18.29
CA THR A 27 6.18 18.29 -19.52
C THR A 27 4.85 17.59 -19.76
N VAL A 28 4.22 17.05 -18.72
CA VAL A 28 2.91 16.39 -18.84
C VAL A 28 1.84 17.38 -19.28
N GLU A 29 1.79 18.58 -18.70
CA GLU A 29 0.81 19.61 -19.08
C GLU A 29 0.98 20.06 -20.53
N ASP A 30 2.21 20.29 -20.97
CA ASP A 30 2.52 20.61 -22.37
C ASP A 30 2.12 19.48 -23.33
N LEU A 31 2.41 18.22 -22.99
CA LEU A 31 1.99 17.07 -23.80
C LEU A 31 0.46 16.91 -23.84
N ARG A 32 -0.25 17.17 -22.73
CA ARG A 32 -1.72 17.16 -22.69
C ARG A 32 -2.30 18.19 -23.65
N ALA A 33 -1.76 19.41 -23.66
CA ALA A 33 -2.17 20.45 -24.58
C ALA A 33 -1.90 20.05 -26.05
N ARG A 34 -0.68 19.59 -26.35
CA ARG A 34 -0.26 19.21 -27.72
C ARG A 34 -1.04 18.01 -28.28
N HIS A 35 -1.49 17.08 -27.44
CA HIS A 35 -2.17 15.86 -27.88
C HIS A 35 -3.67 15.81 -27.52
N HIS A 36 -4.25 16.96 -27.15
CA HIS A 36 -5.68 17.07 -26.84
C HIS A 36 -6.55 16.47 -27.96
N GLY A 37 -7.55 15.67 -27.58
CA GLY A 37 -8.45 14.98 -28.52
C GLY A 37 -7.85 13.75 -29.22
N ARG A 38 -6.57 13.42 -28.99
CA ARG A 38 -5.90 12.24 -29.58
C ARG A 38 -5.36 11.27 -28.55
N ILE A 39 -4.72 11.79 -27.49
CA ILE A 39 -4.12 10.99 -26.42
C ILE A 39 -4.58 11.54 -25.08
N VAL A 40 -5.05 10.65 -24.20
CA VAL A 40 -5.29 10.97 -22.80
C VAL A 40 -4.04 10.60 -22.01
N ILE A 41 -3.42 11.59 -21.37
CA ILE A 41 -2.24 11.39 -20.53
C ILE A 41 -2.67 11.48 -19.07
N ASP A 42 -2.74 10.32 -18.42
CA ASP A 42 -2.95 10.23 -16.97
C ASP A 42 -1.60 10.17 -16.25
N ALA A 43 -1.42 11.07 -15.29
CA ALA A 43 -0.16 11.24 -14.59
C ALA A 43 -0.41 11.31 -13.09
N VAL A 44 0.28 10.43 -12.36
CA VAL A 44 0.19 10.35 -10.91
C VAL A 44 1.48 10.90 -10.31
N VAL A 45 1.43 12.10 -9.75
CA VAL A 45 2.57 12.71 -9.05
C VAL A 45 2.77 12.09 -7.65
N PRO A 46 4.01 12.07 -7.11
CA PRO A 46 4.28 11.66 -5.73
C PRO A 46 3.48 12.48 -4.72
N ASP A 47 2.87 11.81 -3.74
CA ASP A 47 2.03 12.48 -2.74
C ASP A 47 2.87 13.25 -1.72
N TYR A 48 4.19 13.00 -1.67
CA TYR A 48 5.17 13.64 -0.78
C TYR A 48 5.30 15.16 -0.94
N TYR A 49 4.79 15.72 -2.04
CA TYR A 49 4.79 17.18 -2.30
C TYR A 49 3.38 17.80 -2.24
N ALA A 50 2.35 17.04 -1.86
CA ALA A 50 0.99 17.53 -1.73
C ALA A 50 0.73 18.15 -0.35
N ARG A 51 -0.12 19.19 -0.30
CA ARG A 51 -0.55 19.81 0.98
C ARG A 51 -1.58 18.96 1.74
N TYR A 52 -2.46 18.28 1.00
CA TYR A 52 -3.50 17.40 1.51
C TYR A 52 -3.43 16.06 0.75
N PRO A 53 -3.75 14.94 1.41
CA PRO A 53 -3.81 13.65 0.74
C PRO A 53 -5.01 13.59 -0.21
N LYS A 54 -4.91 12.73 -1.23
CA LYS A 54 -6.04 12.31 -2.06
C LYS A 54 -6.80 11.18 -1.35
N PRO A 55 -8.11 10.98 -1.62
CA PRO A 55 -8.82 9.81 -1.12
C PRO A 55 -8.22 8.53 -1.73
N CYS A 56 -7.49 7.76 -0.93
CA CYS A 56 -6.84 6.53 -1.37
C CYS A 56 -7.89 5.55 -1.89
N VAL A 57 -7.77 5.12 -3.16
CA VAL A 57 -8.77 4.32 -3.90
C VAL A 57 -10.21 4.86 -3.79
N GLY A 58 -10.38 6.17 -3.58
CA GLY A 58 -11.68 6.81 -3.39
C GLY A 58 -12.26 6.71 -1.97
N GLY A 59 -11.47 6.25 -0.99
CA GLY A 59 -11.88 6.04 0.40
C GLY A 59 -11.92 4.55 0.77
N TRP A 60 -11.49 4.22 1.99
CA TRP A 60 -11.42 2.84 2.48
C TRP A 60 -12.79 2.15 2.40
N GLY A 61 -12.84 1.02 1.69
CA GLY A 61 -14.06 0.24 1.52
C GLY A 61 -15.21 1.02 0.88
N ARG A 62 -14.94 2.07 0.09
CA ARG A 62 -15.99 2.92 -0.51
C ARG A 62 -16.24 2.65 -1.99
N ARG A 63 -15.21 2.28 -2.75
CA ARG A 63 -15.31 2.14 -4.21
C ARG A 63 -14.81 0.81 -4.77
N SER A 64 -13.80 0.22 -4.15
CA SER A 64 -13.14 -0.98 -4.67
C SER A 64 -12.96 -2.04 -3.59
N LEU A 65 -12.87 -3.29 -4.02
CA LEU A 65 -12.44 -4.43 -3.25
C LEU A 65 -11.42 -5.23 -4.07
N ASN A 66 -10.59 -6.02 -3.39
CA ASN A 66 -9.70 -7.00 -4.02
C ASN A 66 -9.97 -8.38 -3.47
N VAL A 67 -9.97 -9.41 -4.31
CA VAL A 67 -10.06 -10.81 -3.89
C VAL A 67 -8.72 -11.47 -4.14
N THR A 68 -8.10 -12.01 -3.09
CA THR A 68 -6.84 -12.74 -3.22
C THR A 68 -7.07 -14.10 -3.89
N PRO A 69 -6.03 -14.78 -4.43
CA PRO A 69 -6.18 -16.15 -4.94
C PRO A 69 -6.70 -17.13 -3.87
N ALA A 70 -6.42 -16.86 -2.59
CA ALA A 70 -6.94 -17.62 -1.46
C ALA A 70 -8.39 -17.25 -1.11
N GLY A 71 -9.06 -16.36 -1.84
CA GLY A 71 -10.46 -15.97 -1.64
C GLY A 71 -10.71 -14.91 -0.56
N LYS A 72 -9.66 -14.41 0.12
CA LYS A 72 -9.83 -13.31 1.10
C LYS A 72 -10.22 -12.03 0.37
N VAL A 73 -11.13 -11.26 0.94
CA VAL A 73 -11.56 -9.98 0.36
C VAL A 73 -10.98 -8.81 1.16
N LEU A 74 -10.31 -7.90 0.45
CA LEU A 74 -9.56 -6.81 1.02
C LEU A 74 -10.14 -5.44 0.60
N PRO A 75 -10.22 -4.44 1.49
CA PRO A 75 -10.64 -3.08 1.14
C PRO A 75 -9.68 -2.34 0.20
N CYS A 76 -8.41 -2.75 0.19
CA CYS A 76 -7.38 -2.28 -0.74
C CYS A 76 -6.28 -3.34 -0.87
N HIS A 77 -5.39 -3.20 -1.87
CA HIS A 77 -4.35 -4.20 -2.14
C HIS A 77 -3.37 -4.39 -0.98
N ALA A 78 -3.09 -3.33 -0.22
CA ALA A 78 -2.13 -3.37 0.88
C ALA A 78 -2.79 -3.57 2.26
N ALA A 79 -4.09 -3.89 2.34
CA ALA A 79 -4.80 -3.96 3.61
C ALA A 79 -4.20 -4.98 4.59
N GLU A 80 -3.67 -6.10 4.10
CA GLU A 80 -3.02 -7.13 4.94
C GLU A 80 -1.71 -6.65 5.58
N SER A 81 -1.19 -5.47 5.22
CA SER A 81 -0.06 -4.86 5.94
C SER A 81 -0.45 -4.31 7.32
N ILE A 82 -1.74 -4.07 7.56
CA ILE A 82 -2.26 -3.57 8.84
C ILE A 82 -2.60 -4.79 9.71
N PRO A 83 -1.92 -5.00 10.85
CA PRO A 83 -2.21 -6.09 11.75
C PRO A 83 -3.56 -5.89 12.44
N GLY A 84 -4.19 -6.99 12.86
CA GLY A 84 -5.44 -6.96 13.63
C GLY A 84 -6.71 -6.75 12.81
N LEU A 85 -6.62 -6.64 11.48
CA LEU A 85 -7.81 -6.66 10.61
C LEU A 85 -8.28 -8.09 10.35
N GLU A 86 -9.59 -8.30 10.46
CA GLU A 86 -10.24 -9.57 10.13
C GLU A 86 -10.84 -9.52 8.71
N PHE A 87 -10.31 -10.37 7.83
CA PHE A 87 -10.72 -10.46 6.43
C PHE A 87 -11.58 -11.71 6.20
N TRP A 88 -12.79 -11.50 5.69
CA TRP A 88 -13.68 -12.60 5.31
C TRP A 88 -13.32 -13.21 3.96
N ASN A 89 -13.76 -14.44 3.75
CA ASN A 89 -13.53 -15.21 2.52
C ASN A 89 -14.81 -15.37 1.68
N VAL A 90 -14.67 -15.28 0.37
CA VAL A 90 -15.80 -15.51 -0.57
C VAL A 90 -16.31 -16.95 -0.59
N ARG A 91 -15.54 -17.90 -0.05
CA ARG A 91 -16.00 -19.30 0.14
C ARG A 91 -16.93 -19.48 1.34
N GLU A 92 -16.95 -18.50 2.24
CA GLU A 92 -17.68 -18.56 3.52
C GLU A 92 -18.83 -17.56 3.56
N HIS A 93 -18.67 -16.40 2.93
CA HIS A 93 -19.64 -15.30 2.92
C HIS A 93 -19.94 -14.83 1.50
N ALA A 94 -21.17 -14.37 1.25
CA ALA A 94 -21.52 -13.72 -0.02
C ALA A 94 -20.77 -12.40 -0.17
N LEU A 95 -20.31 -12.05 -1.38
CA LEU A 95 -19.49 -10.85 -1.61
C LEU A 95 -20.20 -9.55 -1.18
N ALA A 96 -21.53 -9.47 -1.35
CA ALA A 96 -22.32 -8.33 -0.89
C ALA A 96 -22.32 -8.18 0.64
N ASP A 97 -22.37 -9.31 1.35
CA ASP A 97 -22.32 -9.35 2.81
C ASP A 97 -20.93 -8.97 3.33
N ILE A 98 -19.87 -9.49 2.69
CA ILE A 98 -18.49 -9.09 2.99
C ILE A 98 -18.33 -7.57 2.80
N TRP A 99 -18.82 -7.02 1.68
CA TRP A 99 -18.73 -5.59 1.41
C TRP A 99 -19.45 -4.76 2.47
N ALA A 100 -20.68 -5.13 2.83
CA ALA A 100 -21.49 -4.36 3.77
C ALA A 100 -21.01 -4.50 5.21
N ASN A 101 -20.69 -5.72 5.65
CA ASN A 101 -20.67 -6.09 7.06
C ASN A 101 -19.31 -6.57 7.58
N SER A 102 -18.35 -6.95 6.73
CA SER A 102 -17.09 -7.52 7.24
C SER A 102 -16.29 -6.52 8.09
N PRO A 103 -15.60 -6.99 9.14
CA PRO A 103 -14.85 -6.11 10.04
C PRO A 103 -13.76 -5.31 9.33
N ALA A 104 -12.98 -5.91 8.43
CA ALA A 104 -11.93 -5.19 7.69
C ALA A 104 -12.49 -4.02 6.86
N PHE A 105 -13.64 -4.18 6.20
CA PHE A 105 -14.24 -3.10 5.42
C PHE A 105 -14.74 -1.97 6.32
N ASN A 106 -15.34 -2.31 7.46
CA ASN A 106 -15.91 -1.32 8.36
C ASN A 106 -14.90 -0.67 9.32
N ALA A 107 -13.68 -1.22 9.48
CA ALA A 107 -12.64 -0.71 10.35
C ALA A 107 -12.31 0.78 10.13
N PHE A 108 -12.22 1.21 8.86
CA PHE A 108 -11.90 2.60 8.48
C PHE A 108 -12.89 3.20 7.46
N ARG A 109 -14.11 2.64 7.38
CA ARG A 109 -15.16 3.19 6.51
C ARG A 109 -15.85 4.37 7.20
N GLY A 110 -16.16 5.40 6.42
CA GLY A 110 -16.75 6.64 6.96
C GLY A 110 -15.74 7.45 7.75
N SER A 111 -16.23 8.23 8.72
CA SER A 111 -15.43 9.19 9.50
C SER A 111 -15.44 8.93 11.01
N ALA A 112 -16.24 7.98 11.51
CA ALA A 112 -16.40 7.73 12.94
C ALA A 112 -15.13 7.21 13.65
N TRP A 113 -14.23 6.56 12.91
CA TRP A 113 -12.96 6.03 13.44
C TRP A 113 -11.86 7.10 13.55
N MET A 114 -12.05 8.27 12.95
CA MET A 114 -11.01 9.27 12.79
C MET A 114 -10.62 9.88 14.13
N LYS A 115 -9.31 10.09 14.32
CA LYS A 115 -8.73 10.87 15.40
C LYS A 115 -8.57 12.34 14.99
N GLU A 116 -8.30 13.23 15.93
CA GLU A 116 -7.89 14.60 15.58
C GLU A 116 -6.55 14.61 14.82
N PRO A 117 -6.33 15.55 13.89
CA PRO A 117 -7.26 16.63 13.48
C PRO A 117 -8.38 16.20 12.53
N CYS A 118 -8.39 14.96 12.02
CA CYS A 118 -9.36 14.52 11.01
C CYS A 118 -10.80 14.51 11.53
N ALA A 119 -11.02 14.14 12.81
CA ALA A 119 -12.34 14.08 13.42
C ALA A 119 -13.12 15.39 13.29
N SER A 120 -12.48 16.54 13.52
CA SER A 120 -13.09 17.87 13.40
C SER A 120 -12.84 18.57 12.05
N CYS A 121 -12.08 17.95 11.14
CA CYS A 121 -11.67 18.58 9.88
C CYS A 121 -12.84 18.70 8.88
N PRO A 122 -13.05 19.87 8.24
CA PRO A 122 -14.04 20.04 7.17
C PRO A 122 -13.81 19.14 5.95
N ARG A 123 -12.59 18.60 5.77
CA ARG A 123 -12.22 17.75 4.63
C ARG A 123 -12.40 16.26 4.88
N ARG A 124 -12.82 15.86 6.09
CA ARG A 124 -12.87 14.44 6.50
C ARG A 124 -13.70 13.54 5.57
N GLU A 125 -14.68 14.10 4.86
CA GLU A 125 -15.51 13.37 3.89
C GLU A 125 -15.08 13.58 2.43
N LEU A 126 -14.02 14.37 2.19
CA LEU A 126 -13.44 14.60 0.86
C LEU A 126 -12.26 13.67 0.60
N ASP A 127 -11.34 13.58 1.55
CA ASP A 127 -10.12 12.77 1.44
C ASP A 127 -10.11 11.54 2.36
N PHE A 128 -11.10 11.40 3.24
CA PHE A 128 -11.25 10.28 4.17
C PHE A 128 -10.01 10.04 5.05
N GLY A 129 -9.31 11.13 5.38
CA GLY A 129 -8.09 11.10 6.17
C GLY A 129 -6.86 10.61 5.40
N GLY A 130 -6.98 10.29 4.11
CA GLY A 130 -5.90 9.75 3.27
C GLY A 130 -5.76 8.23 3.36
N CYS A 131 -4.55 7.73 3.15
CA CYS A 131 -4.28 6.29 3.05
C CYS A 131 -3.95 5.65 4.41
N ARG A 132 -4.72 4.61 4.78
CA ARG A 132 -4.54 3.89 6.05
C ARG A 132 -3.26 3.05 6.08
N CYS A 133 -2.92 2.43 4.95
CA CYS A 133 -1.68 1.65 4.83
C CYS A 133 -0.44 2.56 4.90
N GLN A 134 -0.51 3.77 4.34
CA GLN A 134 0.56 4.76 4.46
C GLN A 134 0.68 5.30 5.88
N ALA A 135 -0.44 5.66 6.51
CA ALA A 135 -0.46 6.08 7.90
C ALA A 135 0.22 5.02 8.78
N PHE A 136 -0.23 3.76 8.69
CA PHE A 136 0.37 2.66 9.43
C PHE A 136 1.87 2.48 9.14
N ALA A 137 2.28 2.48 7.87
CA ALA A 137 3.70 2.30 7.51
C ALA A 137 4.61 3.41 8.03
N LEU A 138 4.08 4.63 8.23
CA LEU A 138 4.86 5.80 8.65
C LEU A 138 4.77 6.10 10.15
N THR A 139 3.67 5.73 10.81
CA THR A 139 3.40 6.07 12.22
C THR A 139 3.27 4.83 13.12
N GLY A 140 3.04 3.66 12.55
CA GLY A 140 2.66 2.45 13.29
C GLY A 140 1.19 2.39 13.68
N ASP A 141 0.37 3.40 13.33
CA ASP A 141 -1.05 3.47 13.64
C ASP A 141 -1.88 3.75 12.37
N ALA A 142 -2.68 2.79 11.96
CA ALA A 142 -3.56 2.90 10.79
C ALA A 142 -4.70 3.92 10.97
N ALA A 143 -5.05 4.26 12.21
CA ALA A 143 -6.05 5.29 12.53
C ALA A 143 -5.43 6.70 12.60
N ALA A 144 -4.10 6.83 12.52
CA ALA A 144 -3.45 8.14 12.49
C ALA A 144 -3.82 8.92 11.21
N THR A 145 -3.77 10.25 11.29
CA THR A 145 -3.87 11.10 10.09
C THR A 145 -2.76 10.72 9.12
N ASP A 146 -3.07 10.61 7.82
CA ASP A 146 -2.03 10.32 6.82
C ASP A 146 -0.93 11.41 6.88
N PRO A 147 0.34 11.06 7.16
CA PRO A 147 1.42 12.04 7.31
C PRO A 147 1.66 12.91 6.08
N VAL A 148 1.15 12.55 4.90
CA VAL A 148 1.16 13.46 3.73
C VAL A 148 0.39 14.75 3.99
N CYS A 149 -0.64 14.72 4.85
CA CYS A 149 -1.36 15.92 5.23
C CYS A 149 -0.45 16.86 6.04
N HIS A 150 -0.35 18.12 5.64
CA HIS A 150 0.41 19.13 6.40
C HIS A 150 -0.12 19.40 7.82
N LEU A 151 -1.35 18.97 8.12
CA LEU A 151 -1.95 19.06 9.46
C LEU A 151 -1.62 17.84 10.34
N ALA A 152 -1.03 16.78 9.78
CA ALA A 152 -0.69 15.59 10.54
C ALA A 152 0.44 15.91 11.54
N PRO A 153 0.35 15.44 12.80
CA PRO A 153 1.44 15.58 13.77
C PRO A 153 2.77 15.02 13.24
N ASP A 154 2.71 13.91 12.51
CA ASP A 154 3.87 13.22 11.93
C ASP A 154 4.29 13.76 10.54
N HIS A 155 3.79 14.91 10.09
CA HIS A 155 4.06 15.43 8.74
C HIS A 155 5.56 15.59 8.46
N ALA A 156 6.35 15.99 9.46
CA ALA A 156 7.80 16.16 9.35
C ALA A 156 8.51 14.88 8.88
N ARG A 157 8.01 13.68 9.26
CA ARG A 157 8.57 12.40 8.81
C ARG A 157 8.53 12.24 7.30
N VAL A 158 7.51 12.78 6.63
CA VAL A 158 7.40 12.70 5.17
C VAL A 158 8.53 13.49 4.50
N ALA A 159 8.82 14.69 5.02
CA ALA A 159 9.91 15.53 4.51
C ALA A 159 11.28 14.87 4.75
N GLU A 160 11.51 14.30 5.93
CA GLU A 160 12.74 13.55 6.24
C GLU A 160 12.94 12.38 5.29
N LEU A 161 11.90 11.58 5.06
CA LEU A 161 11.96 10.42 4.16
C LEU A 161 12.12 10.82 2.69
N ALA A 162 11.63 11.99 2.29
CA ALA A 162 11.79 12.53 0.95
C ALA A 162 13.19 13.15 0.71
N ALA A 163 13.85 13.58 1.78
CA ALA A 163 15.23 14.07 1.73
C ALA A 163 16.26 12.93 1.62
N LEU A 164 15.91 11.73 2.09
CA LEU A 164 16.76 10.55 1.96
C LEU A 164 16.92 10.15 0.49
N ARG A 165 18.13 10.33 -0.04
CA ARG A 165 18.54 9.85 -1.35
C ARG A 165 19.66 8.82 -1.21
N SER A 166 19.59 7.78 -2.01
CA SER A 166 20.61 6.74 -2.08
C SER A 166 20.92 6.40 -3.53
N ASP A 167 22.20 6.38 -3.87
CA ASP A 167 22.71 5.87 -5.14
C ASP A 167 23.13 4.38 -5.04
N ALA A 168 22.79 3.73 -3.91
CA ALA A 168 23.06 2.30 -3.75
C ALA A 168 22.34 1.48 -4.85
N PRO A 169 22.96 0.37 -5.31
CA PRO A 169 22.32 -0.52 -6.25
C PRO A 169 20.96 -1.01 -5.75
N TYR A 170 20.00 -1.17 -6.67
CA TYR A 170 18.67 -1.65 -6.29
C TYR A 170 18.72 -3.05 -5.69
N VAL A 171 17.97 -3.23 -4.62
CA VAL A 171 17.66 -4.52 -4.05
C VAL A 171 16.54 -5.15 -4.87
N TYR A 172 16.90 -6.10 -5.73
CA TYR A 172 15.93 -6.83 -6.54
C TYR A 172 15.35 -8.00 -5.75
N ARG A 173 14.03 -8.16 -5.80
CA ARG A 173 13.38 -9.38 -5.32
C ARG A 173 13.80 -10.55 -6.19
N ARG A 174 14.32 -11.59 -5.56
CA ARG A 174 14.60 -12.88 -6.20
C ARG A 174 13.64 -13.90 -5.61
N MET A 175 13.03 -14.74 -6.45
CA MET A 175 12.42 -15.96 -5.94
C MET A 175 13.55 -16.80 -5.35
N GLN A 176 13.60 -16.94 -4.03
CA GLN A 176 14.47 -17.93 -3.42
C GLN A 176 13.96 -19.29 -3.89
N ALA A 177 14.82 -20.10 -4.51
CA ALA A 177 14.48 -21.49 -4.74
C ALA A 177 14.14 -22.09 -3.37
N ALA A 178 12.91 -22.58 -3.22
CA ALA A 178 12.49 -23.23 -2.00
C ALA A 178 13.55 -24.24 -1.60
N HIS A 179 14.01 -24.13 -0.35
CA HIS A 179 14.86 -25.12 0.29
C HIS A 179 14.23 -26.49 -0.02
N ARG A 180 14.90 -27.33 -0.82
CA ARG A 180 14.50 -28.73 -1.01
C ARG A 180 14.58 -29.36 0.37
N ALA A 181 13.46 -29.37 1.09
CA ALA A 181 13.30 -30.21 2.27
C ALA A 181 13.56 -31.64 1.80
N GLY A 182 14.53 -32.29 2.43
CA GLY A 182 14.97 -33.63 2.08
C GLY A 182 13.78 -34.57 1.97
N VAL A 183 13.53 -35.02 0.75
CA VAL A 183 12.82 -36.27 0.54
C VAL A 183 13.71 -37.32 1.19
N LEU A 184 13.25 -37.84 2.33
CA LEU A 184 13.80 -39.04 2.92
C LEU A 184 13.67 -40.14 1.85
N ASP A 185 14.79 -40.56 1.28
CA ASP A 185 14.87 -41.77 0.48
C ASP A 185 14.51 -42.96 1.38
N GLY A 186 13.21 -43.29 1.36
CA GLY A 186 12.69 -44.55 1.84
C GLY A 186 13.13 -45.67 0.92
N ASN A 187 14.41 -46.05 0.99
CA ASN A 187 14.87 -47.33 0.48
C ASN A 187 16.22 -47.76 1.11
N GLN A 188 16.21 -48.08 2.40
CA GLN A 188 17.21 -48.97 2.98
C GLN A 188 16.54 -49.95 3.94
N ALA A 189 16.01 -51.03 3.36
CA ALA A 189 15.94 -52.31 4.03
C ALA A 189 16.24 -53.37 2.97
N LEU A 190 17.46 -53.93 2.99
CA LEU A 190 17.77 -55.29 2.56
C LEU A 190 19.22 -55.63 2.96
N SER A 191 19.31 -56.35 4.07
CA SER A 191 20.11 -57.58 4.22
C SER A 191 21.54 -57.61 3.65
N THR A 192 22.54 -57.55 4.54
CA THR A 192 23.70 -58.46 4.52
C THR A 192 24.33 -58.60 5.92
N ARG A 193 24.18 -59.77 6.55
CA ARG A 193 25.24 -60.33 7.43
C ARG A 193 26.40 -60.81 6.54
N PRO A 194 27.66 -60.84 7.01
CA PRO A 194 28.18 -62.07 7.65
C PRO A 194 29.23 -61.86 8.77
N ARG A 195 29.31 -62.87 9.67
CA ARG A 195 30.46 -63.51 10.37
C ARG A 195 31.64 -62.60 10.77
N SER A 196 32.12 -62.57 12.02
CA SER A 196 32.43 -63.66 12.96
C SER A 196 32.14 -63.29 14.41
#